data_AF-A0A918NJJ5-F1
#
_entry.id   AF-A0A918NJJ5-F1
#
_cell.length_a   1.000
_cell.length_b   1.000
_cell.length_c   1.000
_cell.angle_alpha   90.00
_cell.angle_beta   90.00
_cell.angle_gamma   90.00
#
_symmetry.space_group_name_H-M   'P 1'
#
loop_
_entity.id
_entity.type
_entity.pdbx_description
1 polymer ?
#
loop_
_entity_poly.entity_id
_entity_poly.type
_entity_poly.pdbx_seq_one_letter_code
_entity_poly.pdbx_strand_id
1 'polypeptide(L)'
;MANRAYLYSTKHTPGTPLAKDVSRRFVGLSEWPYDIPLTYGLLLSGNPRTCRSMIWDAPEDISIMADYDAGVERLKAFMRDIDVPAAHPLFEETVSFLDRAENRNPYLFMEPLEVYELMEGEPPVLNRGLCEALNNLDDRAAETVERLHQMQRDPDVPDDDVLATVYDLGFGAWSNILYWDLSEV
;
A
#
# COMPACT_ATOMS: atom_id res chain seq x y z
N MET A 1 16.68 -4.12 12.40
CA MET A 1 15.30 -3.68 12.12
C MET A 1 15.36 -2.82 10.86
N ALA A 2 14.49 -3.07 9.90
CA ALA A 2 14.38 -2.26 8.69
C ALA A 2 13.16 -1.34 8.87
N ASN A 3 13.32 -0.04 8.58
CA ASN A 3 12.23 0.92 8.55
C ASN A 3 11.22 0.52 7.46
N ARG A 4 9.93 0.45 7.80
CA ARG A 4 8.88 -0.09 6.93
C ARG A 4 7.64 0.79 6.85
N ALA A 5 6.96 0.72 5.71
CA ALA A 5 5.56 1.09 5.58
C ALA A 5 4.69 -0.13 5.86
N TYR A 6 3.74 0.00 6.79
CA TYR A 6 2.79 -1.07 7.12
C TYR A 6 1.43 -0.79 6.50
N LEU A 7 0.86 -1.76 5.80
CA LEU A 7 -0.46 -1.68 5.18
C LEU A 7 -1.39 -2.71 5.82
N TYR A 8 -2.57 -2.29 6.25
CA TYR A 8 -3.60 -3.15 6.82
C TYR A 8 -5.01 -2.66 6.50
N SER A 9 -6.01 -3.51 6.72
CA SER A 9 -7.42 -3.13 6.65
C SER A 9 -8.08 -3.15 8.02
N THR A 10 -9.10 -2.30 8.21
CA THR A 10 -9.86 -2.24 9.46
C THR A 10 -11.24 -1.65 9.29
N LYS A 11 -12.13 -1.98 10.24
CA LYS A 11 -13.46 -1.38 10.40
C LYS A 11 -13.47 -0.18 11.35
N HIS A 12 -12.31 0.17 11.92
CA HIS A 12 -12.17 1.21 12.93
C HIS A 12 -11.53 2.46 12.34
N THR A 13 -11.88 3.61 12.89
CA THR A 13 -11.25 4.90 12.57
C THR A 13 -10.60 5.48 13.83
N PRO A 14 -9.55 6.30 13.70
CA PRO A 14 -8.94 6.97 14.85
C PRO A 14 -9.98 7.73 15.69
N GLY A 15 -9.83 7.69 17.01
CA GLY A 15 -10.74 8.36 17.95
C GLY A 15 -12.03 7.60 18.29
N THR A 16 -12.33 6.47 17.63
CA THR A 16 -13.39 5.57 18.11
C THR A 16 -12.88 4.73 19.28
N PRO A 17 -13.66 4.58 20.38
CA PRO A 17 -13.26 3.73 21.50
C PRO A 17 -13.03 2.30 21.01
N LEU A 18 -11.77 1.87 21.00
CA LEU A 18 -11.41 0.52 20.62
C LEU A 18 -11.95 -0.46 21.68
N ALA A 19 -12.65 -1.50 21.23
CA ALA A 19 -13.03 -2.60 22.12
C ALA A 19 -11.76 -3.24 22.71
N LYS A 20 -11.87 -3.78 23.93
CA LYS A 20 -10.74 -4.35 24.69
C LYS A 20 -10.05 -5.54 24.01
N ASP A 21 -10.63 -6.09 22.95
CA ASP A 21 -10.07 -7.22 22.22
C ASP A 21 -9.18 -6.71 21.07
N VAL A 22 -7.86 -6.80 21.27
CA VAL A 22 -6.81 -6.27 20.38
C VAL A 22 -6.62 -7.17 19.16
N SER A 23 -6.85 -8.48 19.33
CA SER A 23 -6.59 -9.55 18.36
C SER A 23 -7.42 -9.49 17.06
N ARG A 24 -8.41 -8.60 16.97
CA ARG A 24 -9.31 -8.45 15.81
C ARG A 24 -9.42 -7.01 15.30
N ARG A 25 -8.45 -6.15 15.65
CA ARG A 25 -8.51 -4.71 15.33
C ARG A 25 -8.14 -4.41 13.89
N PHE A 26 -7.20 -5.17 13.33
CA PHE A 26 -6.65 -4.93 12.00
C PHE A 26 -6.37 -6.26 11.31
N VAL A 27 -6.39 -6.25 9.99
CA VAL A 27 -5.94 -7.38 9.17
C VAL A 27 -4.75 -6.90 8.37
N GLY A 28 -3.58 -7.45 8.67
CA GLY A 28 -2.36 -7.15 7.91
C GLY A 28 -2.58 -7.41 6.43
N LEU A 29 -1.99 -6.59 5.57
CA LEU A 29 -2.04 -6.82 4.13
C LEU A 29 -0.64 -6.92 3.54
N SER A 30 0.27 -6.04 3.94
CA SER A 30 1.64 -6.03 3.42
C SER A 30 2.54 -5.13 4.27
N GLU A 31 3.84 -5.36 4.21
CA GLU A 31 4.86 -4.43 4.70
C GLU A 31 5.96 -4.24 3.65
N TRP A 32 6.46 -3.00 3.53
CA TRP A 32 7.47 -2.67 2.52
C TRP A 32 8.62 -1.90 3.15
N PRO A 33 9.89 -2.31 2.94
CA PRO A 33 11.03 -1.65 3.56
C PRO A 33 11.42 -0.37 2.80
N TYR A 34 11.85 0.64 3.56
CA TYR A 34 12.54 1.86 3.12
C TYR A 34 11.79 2.84 2.20
N ASP A 35 10.66 2.45 1.60
CA ASP A 35 9.84 3.31 0.74
C ASP A 35 8.36 2.89 0.75
N ILE A 36 7.51 3.62 0.02
CA ILE A 36 6.09 3.34 -0.20
C ILE A 36 5.89 2.92 -1.67
N PRO A 37 5.59 1.64 -1.93
CA PRO A 37 5.47 1.13 -3.29
C PRO A 37 4.20 1.65 -3.98
N LEU A 38 4.18 1.61 -5.32
CA LEU A 38 3.07 2.14 -6.12
C LEU A 38 1.75 1.41 -5.85
N THR A 39 1.78 0.11 -5.57
CA THR A 39 0.58 -0.67 -5.21
C THR A 39 -0.09 -0.12 -3.96
N TYR A 40 0.68 0.31 -2.95
CA TYR A 40 0.14 0.94 -1.74
C TYR A 40 -0.49 2.28 -2.08
N GLY A 41 0.18 3.07 -2.92
CA GLY A 41 -0.34 4.35 -3.37
C GLY A 41 -1.68 4.21 -4.10
N LEU A 42 -1.78 3.24 -5.01
CA LEU A 42 -3.02 2.94 -5.73
C LEU A 42 -4.14 2.48 -4.79
N LEU A 43 -3.84 1.59 -3.84
CA LEU A 43 -4.79 1.15 -2.82
C LEU A 43 -5.29 2.34 -1.97
N LEU A 44 -4.40 3.24 -1.55
CA LEU A 44 -4.79 4.37 -0.70
C LEU A 44 -5.41 5.54 -1.48
N SER A 45 -5.25 5.59 -2.81
CA SER A 45 -5.83 6.64 -3.64
C SER A 45 -7.36 6.53 -3.82
N GLY A 46 -7.99 5.48 -3.30
CA GLY A 46 -9.44 5.35 -3.20
C GLY A 46 -10.03 6.20 -2.07
N ASN A 47 -10.01 7.53 -2.22
CA ASN A 47 -10.44 8.52 -1.20
C ASN A 47 -9.46 8.65 0.01
N PRO A 48 -8.20 9.07 -0.24
CA PRO A 48 -7.17 9.20 0.78
C PRO A 48 -7.49 10.35 1.75
N ARG A 49 -7.22 10.11 3.04
CA ARG A 49 -7.34 11.09 4.13
C ARG A 49 -6.16 10.92 5.08
N THR A 50 -5.60 12.02 5.56
CA THR A 50 -4.67 11.98 6.70
C THR A 50 -5.45 11.67 7.97
N CYS A 51 -4.84 10.91 8.87
CA CYS A 51 -5.42 10.61 10.17
C CYS A 51 -4.32 10.27 11.19
N ARG A 52 -4.71 10.21 12.47
CA ARG A 52 -3.81 9.72 13.53
C ARG A 52 -3.43 8.28 13.31
N SER A 53 -2.25 7.93 13.81
CA SER A 53 -1.81 6.54 13.87
C SER A 53 -2.70 5.72 14.79
N MET A 54 -2.92 4.47 14.40
CA MET A 54 -3.59 3.47 15.24
C MET A 54 -2.59 2.57 15.96
N ILE A 55 -1.31 2.67 15.58
CA ILE A 55 -0.20 1.87 16.09
C ILE A 55 0.66 2.71 17.04
N TRP A 56 0.94 3.96 16.67
CA TRP A 56 1.80 4.87 17.42
C TRP A 56 0.97 5.86 18.23
N ASP A 57 1.41 6.11 19.48
CA ASP A 57 0.80 7.14 20.34
C ASP A 57 1.32 8.52 19.92
N ALA A 58 0.80 9.02 18.81
CA ALA A 58 1.09 10.34 18.26
C ALA A 58 -0.18 11.18 18.17
N PRO A 59 -0.19 12.43 18.69
CA PRO A 59 -1.36 13.30 18.61
C PRO A 59 -1.61 13.86 17.20
N GLU A 60 -0.61 13.83 16.31
CA GLU A 60 -0.67 14.34 14.95
C GLU A 60 -1.20 13.32 13.94
N ASP A 61 -1.68 13.82 12.80
CA ASP A 61 -2.09 13.00 11.67
C ASP A 61 -0.87 12.57 10.84
N ILE A 62 -0.32 11.41 11.18
CA ILE A 62 0.89 10.84 10.56
C ILE A 62 0.64 9.56 9.75
N SER A 63 -0.64 9.19 9.58
CA SER A 63 -1.05 7.98 8.86
C SER A 63 -2.05 8.33 7.75
N ILE A 64 -2.24 7.41 6.81
CA ILE A 64 -3.19 7.56 5.70
C ILE A 64 -4.29 6.50 5.84
N MET A 65 -5.54 6.93 5.66
CA MET A 65 -6.73 6.08 5.57
C MET A 65 -7.41 6.28 4.22
N ALA A 66 -7.95 5.20 3.64
CA ALA A 66 -8.71 5.23 2.39
C ALA A 66 -9.87 4.22 2.42
N ASP A 67 -10.79 4.33 1.45
CA ASP A 67 -11.89 3.37 1.30
C ASP A 67 -11.37 2.11 0.59
N TYR A 68 -11.55 0.94 1.20
CA TYR A 68 -10.94 -0.31 0.73
C TYR A 68 -11.32 -0.67 -0.69
N ASP A 69 -12.63 -0.72 -0.95
CA ASP A 69 -13.16 -1.14 -2.25
C ASP A 69 -12.76 -0.17 -3.37
N ALA A 70 -12.76 1.13 -3.09
CA ALA A 70 -12.34 2.14 -4.04
C ALA A 70 -10.85 1.99 -4.39
N GLY A 71 -10.01 1.70 -3.39
CA GLY A 71 -8.59 1.42 -3.56
C GLY A 71 -8.31 0.18 -4.39
N VAL A 72 -8.96 -0.93 -4.06
CA VAL A 72 -8.81 -2.21 -4.78
C VAL A 72 -9.22 -2.06 -6.24
N GLU A 73 -10.31 -1.34 -6.54
CA GLU A 73 -10.72 -1.10 -7.92
C GLU A 73 -9.69 -0.26 -8.70
N ARG A 74 -9.04 0.71 -8.06
CA ARG A 74 -7.94 1.49 -8.68
C ARG A 74 -6.72 0.63 -8.97
N LEU A 75 -6.32 -0.24 -8.04
CA LEU A 75 -5.22 -1.19 -8.28
C LEU A 75 -5.57 -2.19 -9.39
N LYS A 76 -6.81 -2.72 -9.42
CA LYS A 76 -7.29 -3.59 -10.50
C LYS A 76 -7.31 -2.90 -11.85
N ALA A 77 -7.68 -1.61 -11.91
CA ALA A 77 -7.62 -0.84 -13.13
C ALA A 77 -6.19 -0.73 -13.65
N PHE A 78 -5.24 -0.36 -12.79
CA PHE A 78 -3.82 -0.29 -13.14
C PHE A 78 -3.27 -1.62 -13.66
N MET A 79 -3.58 -2.75 -13.02
CA MET A 79 -3.13 -4.07 -13.47
C MET A 79 -3.65 -4.44 -14.86
N ARG A 80 -4.85 -3.97 -15.26
CA ARG A 80 -5.41 -4.23 -16.60
C ARG A 80 -4.64 -3.53 -17.72
N ASP A 81 -3.96 -2.44 -17.40
CA ASP A 81 -3.20 -1.65 -18.38
C ASP A 81 -1.77 -2.19 -18.59
N ILE A 82 -1.30 -3.08 -17.70
CA ILE A 82 0.01 -3.72 -17.80
C ILE A 82 -0.10 -4.98 -18.68
N ASP A 83 0.65 -5.02 -19.78
CA ASP A 83 0.68 -6.14 -20.73
C ASP A 83 2.01 -6.91 -20.59
N VAL A 84 2.33 -7.34 -19.37
CA VAL A 84 3.54 -8.11 -19.07
C VAL A 84 3.12 -9.53 -18.67
N PRO A 85 3.12 -10.51 -19.59
CA PRO A 85 2.59 -11.85 -19.32
C PRO A 85 3.24 -12.56 -18.12
N ALA A 86 4.53 -12.33 -17.90
CA ALA A 86 5.26 -12.89 -16.75
C ALA A 86 4.75 -12.38 -15.39
N ALA A 87 4.08 -11.22 -15.36
CA ALA A 87 3.51 -10.63 -14.15
C ALA A 87 2.10 -11.16 -13.81
N HIS A 88 1.42 -11.85 -14.74
CA HIS A 88 0.05 -12.31 -14.52
C HIS A 88 -0.14 -13.15 -13.24
N PRO A 89 0.77 -14.08 -12.87
CA PRO A 89 0.64 -14.80 -11.61
C PRO A 89 0.63 -13.90 -10.37
N LEU A 90 1.41 -12.79 -10.38
CA LEU A 90 1.44 -11.82 -9.29
C LEU A 90 0.14 -11.02 -9.21
N PHE A 91 -0.47 -10.69 -10.36
CA PHE A 91 -1.75 -9.99 -10.39
C PHE A 91 -2.89 -10.89 -9.91
N GLU A 92 -2.89 -12.17 -10.31
CA GLU A 92 -3.85 -13.17 -9.82
C GLU A 92 -3.72 -13.39 -8.31
N GLU A 93 -2.48 -13.51 -7.80
CA GLU A 93 -2.22 -13.58 -6.37
C GLU A 93 -2.75 -12.35 -5.63
N THR A 94 -2.46 -11.15 -6.14
CA THR A 94 -2.89 -9.88 -5.57
C THR A 94 -4.40 -9.80 -5.47
N VAL A 95 -5.12 -10.09 -6.55
CA VAL A 95 -6.58 -10.10 -6.57
C VAL A 95 -7.12 -11.18 -5.62
N SER A 96 -6.59 -12.40 -5.69
CA SER A 96 -7.00 -13.52 -4.84
C SER A 96 -6.81 -13.21 -3.36
N PHE A 97 -5.75 -12.48 -2.98
CA PHE A 97 -5.49 -12.09 -1.61
C PHE A 97 -6.41 -10.96 -1.12
N LEU A 98 -6.59 -9.91 -1.92
CA LEU A 98 -7.41 -8.75 -1.54
C LEU A 98 -8.92 -9.05 -1.57
N ASP A 99 -9.37 -9.97 -2.43
CA ASP A 99 -10.79 -10.34 -2.50
C ASP A 99 -11.21 -11.34 -1.39
N ARG A 100 -10.28 -11.81 -0.54
CA ARG A 100 -10.65 -12.67 0.61
C ARG A 100 -11.53 -11.90 1.57
N ALA A 101 -12.65 -12.49 1.95
CA ALA A 101 -13.60 -11.88 2.88
C ALA A 101 -12.98 -11.50 4.23
N GLU A 102 -11.97 -12.26 4.69
CA GLU A 102 -11.22 -11.96 5.91
C GLU A 102 -10.29 -10.75 5.79
N ASN A 103 -9.81 -10.43 4.58
CA ASN A 103 -8.90 -9.31 4.32
C ASN A 103 -9.63 -8.00 4.02
N ARG A 104 -10.91 -8.10 3.67
CA ARG A 104 -11.76 -6.98 3.27
C ARG A 104 -12.44 -6.35 4.48
N ASN A 105 -12.10 -5.09 4.74
CA ASN A 105 -12.77 -4.23 5.71
C ASN A 105 -13.17 -2.91 5.02
N PRO A 106 -13.98 -2.03 5.64
CA PRO A 106 -14.36 -0.74 5.03
C PRO A 106 -13.16 0.16 4.69
N TYR A 107 -12.10 0.10 5.49
CA TYR A 107 -10.96 1.01 5.36
C TYR A 107 -9.65 0.29 5.11
N LEU A 108 -8.82 0.90 4.27
CA LEU A 108 -7.38 0.66 4.18
C LEU A 108 -6.65 1.70 5.04
N PHE A 109 -5.57 1.28 5.68
CA PHE A 109 -4.71 2.13 6.49
C PHE A 109 -3.25 1.84 6.18
N MET A 110 -2.45 2.91 6.16
CA MET A 110 -1.01 2.81 6.08
C MET A 110 -0.34 3.63 7.18
N GLU A 111 0.69 3.02 7.77
CA GLU A 111 1.55 3.60 8.79
C GLU A 111 2.96 3.79 8.21
N PRO A 112 3.25 4.98 7.65
CA PRO A 112 4.52 5.29 6.99
C PRO A 112 5.56 5.92 7.91
N LEU A 113 5.31 6.01 9.24
CA LEU A 113 6.17 6.77 10.15
C LEU A 113 7.64 6.39 10.05
N GLU A 114 7.97 5.09 10.06
CA GLU A 114 9.36 4.65 9.96
C GLU A 114 10.00 5.04 8.63
N VAL A 115 9.23 5.12 7.53
CA VAL A 115 9.73 5.63 6.24
C VAL A 115 9.99 7.14 6.32
N TYR A 116 9.11 7.90 7.00
CA TYR A 116 9.33 9.33 7.21
C TYR A 116 10.59 9.63 8.02
N GLU A 117 11.00 8.75 8.94
CA GLU A 117 12.27 8.89 9.68
C GLU A 117 13.52 8.84 8.79
N LEU A 118 13.40 8.28 7.59
CA LEU A 118 14.48 8.25 6.60
C LEU A 118 14.52 9.51 5.73
N MET A 119 13.49 10.36 5.81
CA MET A 119 13.29 11.52 4.96
C MET A 119 13.60 12.81 5.71
N GLU A 120 13.91 13.86 4.96
CA GLU A 120 13.99 15.21 5.52
C GLU A 120 12.59 15.82 5.63
N GLY A 121 12.15 16.12 6.86
CA GLY A 121 10.90 16.83 7.10
C GLY A 121 10.15 16.32 8.32
N GLU A 122 9.19 17.12 8.77
CA GLU A 122 8.32 16.73 9.88
C GLU A 122 7.26 15.72 9.42
N PRO A 123 7.03 14.61 10.13
CA PRO A 123 6.08 13.56 9.71
C PRO A 123 4.69 14.08 9.31
N PRO A 124 4.06 15.05 10.01
CA PRO A 124 2.76 15.57 9.58
C PRO A 124 2.80 16.35 8.25
N VAL A 125 3.94 16.97 7.92
CA VAL A 125 4.14 17.67 6.64
C VAL A 125 4.30 16.65 5.52
N LEU A 126 5.16 15.64 5.73
CA LEU A 126 5.36 14.54 4.80
C LEU A 126 4.04 13.79 4.54
N ASN A 127 3.25 13.54 5.58
CA ASN A 127 1.97 12.85 5.47
C ASN A 127 0.92 13.62 4.65
N ARG A 128 0.86 14.95 4.81
CA ARG A 128 -0.01 15.78 3.95
C ARG A 128 0.46 15.77 2.49
N GLY A 129 1.76 15.93 2.26
CA GLY A 129 2.31 15.89 0.90
C GLY A 129 2.06 14.54 0.22
N LEU A 130 2.20 13.44 0.96
CA LEU A 130 1.84 12.11 0.47
C LEU A 130 0.34 12.04 0.14
N CYS A 131 -0.54 12.45 1.05
CA CYS A 131 -1.99 12.43 0.81
C CYS A 131 -2.39 13.25 -0.43
N GLU A 132 -1.74 14.38 -0.68
CA GLU A 132 -1.93 15.19 -1.89
C GLU A 132 -1.44 14.46 -3.14
N ALA A 133 -0.27 13.80 -3.08
CA ALA A 133 0.26 13.00 -4.18
C ALA A 133 -0.64 11.79 -4.51
N LEU A 134 -1.23 11.14 -3.51
CA LEU A 134 -2.17 10.03 -3.71
C LEU A 134 -3.43 10.45 -4.48
N ASN A 135 -3.88 11.70 -4.32
CA ASN A 135 -5.02 12.24 -5.08
C ASN A 135 -4.68 12.52 -6.56
N ASN A 136 -3.39 12.53 -6.93
CA ASN A 136 -2.90 12.91 -8.26
C ASN A 136 -1.97 11.83 -8.85
N LEU A 137 -2.32 10.56 -8.63
CA LEU A 137 -1.44 9.43 -8.89
C LEU A 137 -1.58 8.85 -10.31
N ASP A 138 -2.58 9.32 -11.07
CA ASP A 138 -2.93 8.81 -12.41
C ASP A 138 -1.79 8.97 -13.42
N ASP A 139 -1.15 10.14 -13.48
CA ASP A 139 -0.05 10.39 -14.41
C ASP A 139 1.15 9.47 -14.12
N ARG A 140 1.53 9.33 -12.84
CA ARG A 140 2.60 8.42 -12.41
C ARG A 140 2.28 6.96 -12.74
N ALA A 141 1.02 6.55 -12.58
CA ALA A 141 0.58 5.21 -12.94
C ALA A 141 0.71 4.98 -14.46
N ALA A 142 0.23 5.92 -15.27
CA ALA A 142 0.35 5.84 -16.73
C ALA A 142 1.81 5.82 -17.22
N GLU A 143 2.67 6.66 -16.65
CA GLU A 143 4.10 6.67 -16.94
C GLU A 143 4.78 5.33 -16.58
N THR A 144 4.35 4.72 -15.48
CA THR A 144 4.86 3.40 -15.05
C THR A 144 4.46 2.31 -16.03
N VAL A 145 3.22 2.30 -16.51
CA VAL A 145 2.74 1.35 -17.53
C VAL A 145 3.55 1.50 -18.83
N GLU A 146 3.67 2.73 -19.33
CA GLU A 146 4.42 2.99 -20.56
C GLU A 146 5.89 2.56 -20.42
N ARG A 147 6.51 2.82 -19.26
CA ARG A 147 7.88 2.37 -18.97
C ARG A 147 8.00 0.84 -19.00
N LEU A 148 7.07 0.10 -18.39
CA LEU A 148 7.07 -1.35 -18.42
C LEU A 148 6.94 -1.89 -19.85
N HIS A 149 6.04 -1.32 -20.66
CA HIS A 149 5.89 -1.69 -22.07
C HIS A 149 7.11 -1.33 -22.91
N GLN A 150 7.82 -0.24 -22.59
CA GLN A 150 9.09 0.10 -23.24
C GLN A 150 10.16 -0.93 -22.92
N MET A 151 10.32 -1.30 -21.65
CA MET A 151 11.29 -2.31 -21.22
C MET A 151 11.01 -3.66 -21.88
N GLN A 152 9.75 -4.08 -21.95
CA GLN A 152 9.36 -5.35 -22.58
C GLN A 152 9.59 -5.38 -24.11
N ARG A 153 9.54 -4.24 -24.78
CA ARG A 153 9.81 -4.13 -26.23
C ARG A 153 11.29 -4.08 -26.55
N ASP A 154 12.14 -3.78 -25.56
CA ASP A 154 13.57 -3.67 -25.74
C ASP A 154 14.20 -5.08 -25.68
N PRO A 155 14.76 -5.60 -26.79
CA PRO A 155 15.34 -6.93 -26.82
C PRO A 155 16.60 -7.08 -25.96
N ASP A 156 17.22 -5.97 -25.56
CA ASP A 156 18.41 -5.96 -24.69
C ASP A 156 18.04 -6.00 -23.20
N VAL A 157 16.76 -5.85 -22.85
CA VAL A 157 16.25 -5.97 -21.48
C VAL A 157 15.74 -7.39 -21.22
N PRO A 158 16.32 -8.15 -20.29
CA PRO A 158 15.83 -9.46 -19.92
C PRO A 158 14.41 -9.42 -19.31
N ASP A 159 13.59 -10.44 -19.60
CA ASP A 159 12.25 -10.58 -19.00
C ASP A 159 12.29 -10.56 -17.46
N ASP A 160 13.35 -11.13 -16.86
CA ASP A 160 13.56 -11.14 -15.42
C ASP A 160 13.73 -9.72 -14.84
N ASP A 161 14.31 -8.79 -15.59
CA ASP A 161 14.48 -7.39 -15.16
C ASP A 161 13.15 -6.62 -15.25
N VAL A 162 12.32 -6.93 -16.25
CA VAL A 162 10.95 -6.41 -16.35
C VAL A 162 10.12 -6.91 -15.16
N LEU A 163 10.21 -8.20 -14.85
CA LEU A 163 9.51 -8.80 -13.73
C LEU A 163 10.00 -8.26 -12.38
N ALA A 164 11.31 -8.06 -12.21
CA ALA A 164 11.89 -7.42 -11.03
C ALA A 164 11.32 -6.00 -10.83
N THR A 165 11.16 -5.24 -11.91
CA THR A 165 10.51 -3.91 -11.85
C THR A 165 9.06 -4.02 -11.38
N VAL A 166 8.33 -5.04 -11.82
CA VAL A 166 6.96 -5.30 -11.31
C VAL A 166 6.98 -5.64 -9.82
N TYR A 167 7.91 -6.46 -9.34
CA TYR A 167 8.06 -6.71 -7.90
C TYR A 167 8.33 -5.41 -7.13
N ASP A 168 9.19 -4.53 -7.64
CA ASP A 168 9.52 -3.24 -7.01
C ASP A 168 8.32 -2.28 -6.93
N LEU A 169 7.27 -2.49 -7.73
CA LEU A 169 6.00 -1.77 -7.59
C LEU A 169 5.20 -2.17 -6.35
N GLY A 170 5.63 -3.20 -5.62
CA GLY A 170 4.99 -3.73 -4.42
C GLY A 170 4.05 -4.91 -4.68
N PHE A 171 4.24 -5.64 -5.79
CA PHE A 171 3.53 -6.89 -6.03
C PHE A 171 4.25 -8.08 -5.36
N GLY A 172 3.51 -9.12 -4.98
CA GLY A 172 4.08 -10.36 -4.42
C GLY A 172 4.51 -10.30 -2.95
N ALA A 173 4.20 -9.23 -2.22
CA ALA A 173 4.53 -9.06 -0.80
C ALA A 173 3.29 -9.05 0.12
N TRP A 174 2.30 -9.89 -0.17
CA TRP A 174 1.04 -9.93 0.58
C TRP A 174 1.12 -10.87 1.78
N SER A 175 0.72 -10.38 2.97
CA SER A 175 0.74 -11.16 4.22
C SER A 175 -0.26 -10.62 5.23
N ASN A 176 -0.99 -11.53 5.88
CA ASN A 176 -1.85 -11.20 7.03
C ASN A 176 -1.05 -10.99 8.33
N ILE A 177 0.25 -11.30 8.31
CA ILE A 177 1.19 -11.13 9.42
C ILE A 177 2.10 -9.96 9.07
N LEU A 178 2.09 -8.93 9.91
CA LEU A 178 3.02 -7.81 9.85
C LEU A 178 4.14 -8.01 10.88
N TYR A 179 5.33 -7.45 10.65
CA TYR A 179 6.43 -7.46 11.62
C TYR A 179 6.01 -6.84 12.94
N TRP A 180 5.20 -5.78 12.86
CA TRP A 180 4.41 -5.30 13.99
C TRP A 180 3.19 -6.20 14.15
N ASP A 181 3.39 -7.42 14.64
CA ASP A 181 2.29 -8.34 14.86
C ASP A 181 1.44 -7.83 16.03
N LEU A 182 0.28 -7.29 15.65
CA LEU A 182 -0.78 -6.74 16.48
C LEU A 182 -1.46 -7.77 17.40
N SER A 183 -1.07 -9.05 17.32
CA SER A 183 -1.65 -10.13 18.11
C SER A 183 -1.03 -10.31 19.50
N GLU A 184 0.08 -9.63 19.84
CA GLU A 184 0.79 -9.78 21.13
C GLU A 184 0.82 -8.51 22.02
N VAL A 185 -0.28 -7.76 22.12
CA VAL A 185 -0.46 -6.77 23.21
C VAL A 185 -1.82 -6.91 23.89
#